data_AF-A0A4P5QLR8-F1
#
_entry.id   AF-A0A4P5QLR8-F1
#
_cell.length_a   1.000
_cell.length_b   1.000
_cell.length_c   1.000
_cell.angle_alpha   90.00
_cell.angle_beta   90.00
_cell.angle_gamma   90.00
#
_symmetry.space_group_name_H-M   'P 1'
#
loop_
_entity.id
_entity.type
_entity.pdbx_description
1 polymer ?
#
loop_
_entity_poly.entity_id
_entity_poly.type
_entity_poly.pdbx_seq_one_letter_code
_entity_poly.pdbx_strand_id
1 'polypeptide(L)'
;MRAFITAIAVAFATITPLRADEALDGFKKQMTGLEAYVKEQEAGLKTNPMAGIAMIRNIVTKLQAIKTDGLPADLQTGYTEFVTAISKMGDMFKGWPEKAEDMQAFIVKKIGEDPKYMDAFGEKMAALEKAMQPAVAKLDELGKKYGLDMTKIAPGK
;
A
#
# COMPACT_ATOMS: atom_id res chain seq x y z
N MET A 1 -52.23 0.30 6.77
CA MET A 1 -50.97 0.83 6.18
C MET A 1 -49.77 0.63 7.13
N ARG A 2 -49.54 -0.60 7.66
CA ARG A 2 -48.46 -0.88 8.63
C ARG A 2 -47.67 -2.17 8.37
N ALA A 3 -48.01 -2.95 7.34
CA ALA A 3 -47.35 -4.24 7.06
C ALA A 3 -46.23 -4.16 6.00
N PHE A 4 -46.05 -3.01 5.33
CA PHE A 4 -45.12 -2.91 4.18
C PHE A 4 -43.73 -2.33 4.52
N ILE A 5 -43.54 -1.72 5.69
CA ILE A 5 -42.24 -1.12 6.06
C ILE A 5 -41.28 -2.16 6.66
N THR A 6 -41.80 -3.24 7.25
CA THR A 6 -40.99 -4.26 7.91
C THR A 6 -40.25 -5.19 6.95
N ALA A 7 -40.74 -5.37 5.71
CA ALA A 7 -40.14 -6.29 4.74
C ALA A 7 -38.83 -5.76 4.11
N ILE A 8 -38.68 -4.44 3.99
CA ILE A 8 -37.48 -3.82 3.39
C ILE A 8 -36.30 -3.84 4.38
N ALA A 9 -36.57 -3.72 5.68
CA ALA A 9 -35.53 -3.77 6.71
C ALA A 9 -34.88 -5.17 6.83
N VAL A 10 -35.66 -6.24 6.63
CA VAL A 10 -35.14 -7.62 6.67
C VAL A 10 -34.30 -7.94 5.42
N ALA A 11 -34.65 -7.40 4.25
CA ALA A 11 -33.82 -7.56 3.05
C ALA A 11 -32.49 -6.79 3.14
N PHE A 12 -32.48 -5.58 3.70
CA PHE A 12 -31.23 -4.83 3.88
C PHE A 12 -30.29 -5.49 4.88
N ALA A 13 -30.82 -6.08 5.96
CA ALA A 13 -30.03 -6.74 7.00
C ALA A 13 -29.42 -8.09 6.57
N THR A 14 -30.00 -8.76 5.56
CA THR A 14 -29.43 -10.02 5.01
C THR A 14 -28.50 -9.77 3.83
N ILE A 15 -28.67 -8.65 3.10
CA ILE A 15 -27.79 -8.26 1.98
C ILE A 15 -26.48 -7.65 2.49
N THR A 16 -26.48 -6.94 3.63
CA THR A 16 -25.26 -6.34 4.19
C THR A 16 -24.15 -7.34 4.52
N PRO A 17 -24.40 -8.48 5.20
CA PRO A 17 -23.35 -9.48 5.41
C PRO A 17 -22.91 -10.14 4.10
N LEU A 18 -23.85 -10.44 3.19
CA LEU A 18 -23.52 -11.03 1.88
C LEU A 18 -22.62 -10.12 1.02
N ARG A 19 -22.90 -8.81 1.01
CA ARG A 19 -22.08 -7.82 0.30
C ARG A 19 -20.74 -7.56 0.97
N ALA A 20 -20.67 -7.66 2.29
CA ALA A 20 -19.42 -7.55 3.02
C ALA A 20 -18.48 -8.74 2.70
N ASP A 21 -19.04 -9.94 2.57
CA ASP A 21 -18.28 -11.15 2.17
C ASP A 21 -17.79 -11.05 0.72
N GLU A 22 -18.64 -10.62 -0.23
CA GLU A 22 -18.23 -10.39 -1.63
C GLU A 22 -17.15 -9.30 -1.77
N ALA A 23 -17.28 -8.21 -1.00
CA ALA A 23 -16.29 -7.14 -0.97
C ALA A 23 -14.96 -7.63 -0.39
N LEU A 24 -15.01 -8.41 0.69
CA LEU A 24 -13.82 -9.01 1.30
C LEU A 24 -13.11 -9.99 0.36
N ASP A 25 -13.87 -10.83 -0.36
CA ASP A 25 -13.30 -11.77 -1.33
C ASP A 25 -12.70 -11.06 -2.55
N GLY A 26 -13.36 -10.01 -3.04
CA GLY A 26 -12.83 -9.15 -4.10
C GLY A 26 -11.52 -8.49 -3.68
N PHE A 27 -11.50 -7.93 -2.47
CA PHE A 27 -10.30 -7.33 -1.88
C PHE A 27 -9.18 -8.35 -1.70
N LYS A 28 -9.46 -9.56 -1.19
CA LYS A 28 -8.50 -10.67 -1.10
C LYS A 28 -7.86 -10.99 -2.44
N LYS A 29 -8.65 -11.13 -3.50
CA LYS A 29 -8.14 -11.38 -4.85
C LYS A 29 -7.22 -10.25 -5.35
N GLN A 30 -7.60 -8.99 -5.09
CA GLN A 30 -6.76 -7.84 -5.45
C GLN A 30 -5.44 -7.83 -4.68
N MET A 31 -5.47 -8.14 -3.37
CA MET A 31 -4.26 -8.22 -2.53
C MET A 31 -3.34 -9.37 -2.96
N THR A 32 -3.87 -10.56 -3.30
CA THR A 32 -3.07 -11.67 -3.84
C THR A 32 -2.45 -11.32 -5.20
N GLY A 33 -3.20 -10.63 -6.07
CA GLY A 33 -2.66 -10.15 -7.34
C GLY A 33 -1.54 -9.14 -7.17
N LEU A 34 -1.66 -8.26 -6.16
CA LEU A 34 -0.61 -7.33 -5.79
C LEU A 34 0.61 -8.03 -5.21
N GLU A 35 0.45 -9.03 -4.34
CA GLU A 35 1.54 -9.85 -3.80
C GLU A 35 2.36 -10.51 -4.93
N ALA A 36 1.67 -11.12 -5.91
CA ALA A 36 2.32 -11.74 -7.06
C ALA A 36 3.13 -10.71 -7.88
N TYR A 37 2.56 -9.52 -8.10
CA TYR A 37 3.25 -8.43 -8.78
C TYR A 37 4.49 -7.94 -8.00
N VAL A 38 4.38 -7.77 -6.67
CA VAL A 38 5.50 -7.37 -5.82
C VAL A 38 6.64 -8.37 -5.93
N LYS A 39 6.36 -9.67 -5.80
CA LYS A 39 7.36 -10.74 -5.93
C LYS A 39 8.05 -10.75 -7.29
N GLU A 40 7.29 -10.53 -8.36
CA GLU A 40 7.83 -10.43 -9.72
C GLU A 40 8.79 -9.24 -9.85
N GLN A 41 8.42 -8.08 -9.30
CA GLN A 41 9.27 -6.89 -9.31
C GLN A 41 10.51 -7.06 -8.42
N GLU A 42 10.39 -7.66 -7.25
CA GLU A 42 11.50 -7.97 -6.33
C GLU A 42 12.55 -8.86 -7.00
N ALA A 43 12.13 -9.84 -7.80
CA ALA A 43 13.06 -10.66 -8.57
C ALA A 43 13.91 -9.82 -9.55
N GLY A 44 13.33 -8.77 -10.13
CA GLY A 44 14.00 -7.81 -10.99
C GLY A 44 14.94 -6.85 -10.26
N LEU A 45 14.74 -6.62 -8.96
CA LEU A 45 15.62 -5.75 -8.15
C LEU A 45 17.02 -6.32 -7.95
N LYS A 46 17.19 -7.65 -8.02
CA LYS A 46 18.50 -8.31 -7.88
C LYS A 46 19.47 -7.90 -8.98
N THR A 47 18.98 -7.51 -10.15
CA THR A 47 19.79 -7.13 -11.31
C THR A 47 19.85 -5.61 -11.51
N ASN A 48 18.82 -4.88 -11.05
CA ASN A 48 18.78 -3.42 -11.08
C ASN A 48 18.16 -2.88 -9.78
N PRO A 49 18.96 -2.57 -8.75
CA PRO A 49 18.45 -2.00 -7.50
C PRO A 49 17.67 -0.69 -7.70
N MET A 50 17.95 0.05 -8.76
CA MET A 50 17.28 1.32 -9.06
C MET A 50 15.88 1.14 -9.63
N ALA A 51 15.56 -0.06 -10.13
CA ALA A 51 14.18 -0.42 -10.46
C ALA A 51 13.27 -0.42 -9.22
N GLY A 52 13.83 -0.42 -8.00
CA GLY A 52 13.10 -0.30 -6.75
C GLY A 52 12.27 0.97 -6.68
N ILE A 53 12.75 2.06 -7.29
CA ILE A 53 12.05 3.34 -7.33
C ILE A 53 10.78 3.25 -8.18
N ALA A 54 10.90 2.65 -9.38
CA ALA A 54 9.77 2.42 -10.26
C ALA A 54 8.77 1.43 -9.63
N MET A 55 9.28 0.37 -9.00
CA MET A 55 8.49 -0.62 -8.27
C MET A 55 7.67 0.04 -7.16
N ILE A 56 8.26 0.87 -6.29
CA ILE A 56 7.53 1.57 -5.21
C ILE A 56 6.41 2.44 -5.79
N ARG A 57 6.67 3.22 -6.84
CA ARG A 57 5.63 4.05 -7.49
C ARG A 57 4.48 3.22 -8.05
N ASN A 58 4.81 2.09 -8.69
CA ASN A 58 3.81 1.20 -9.25
C ASN A 58 2.99 0.49 -8.16
N ILE A 59 3.63 0.10 -7.04
CA ILE A 59 2.95 -0.49 -5.89
C ILE A 59 1.99 0.52 -5.25
N VAL A 60 2.43 1.76 -5.02
CA VAL A 60 1.57 2.84 -4.50
C VAL A 60 0.35 3.03 -5.39
N THR A 61 0.55 3.10 -6.71
CA THR A 61 -0.54 3.26 -7.69
C THR A 61 -1.52 2.09 -7.62
N LYS A 62 -1.02 0.86 -7.56
CA LYS A 62 -1.87 -0.34 -7.48
C LYS A 62 -2.63 -0.41 -6.16
N LEU A 63 -1.99 -0.06 -5.04
CA LEU A 63 -2.62 0.02 -3.73
C LEU A 63 -3.76 1.05 -3.71
N GLN A 64 -3.53 2.25 -4.26
CA GLN A 64 -4.57 3.27 -4.36
C GLN A 64 -5.76 2.84 -5.24
N ALA A 65 -5.55 1.92 -6.18
CA ALA A 65 -6.59 1.40 -7.06
C ALA A 65 -7.41 0.24 -6.47
N ILE A 66 -7.03 -0.31 -5.31
CA ILE A 66 -7.77 -1.38 -4.64
C ILE A 66 -9.08 -0.83 -4.10
N LYS A 67 -10.17 -1.53 -4.41
CA LYS A 67 -11.51 -1.12 -3.98
C LYS A 67 -11.69 -1.47 -2.52
N THR A 68 -12.12 -0.51 -1.73
CA THR A 68 -12.37 -0.68 -0.29
C THR A 68 -13.85 -0.54 0.09
N ASP A 69 -14.71 -0.23 -0.89
CA ASP A 69 -16.15 -0.13 -0.69
C ASP A 69 -16.74 -1.46 -0.20
N GLY A 70 -17.49 -1.40 0.89
CA GLY A 70 -18.13 -2.58 1.48
C GLY A 70 -17.23 -3.42 2.39
N LEU A 71 -15.97 -3.02 2.60
CA LEU A 71 -15.11 -3.65 3.60
C LEU A 71 -15.55 -3.32 5.03
N PRO A 72 -15.21 -4.19 6.00
CA PRO A 72 -15.28 -3.85 7.41
C PRO A 72 -14.53 -2.55 7.73
N ALA A 73 -15.13 -1.68 8.55
CA ALA A 73 -14.62 -0.33 8.79
C ALA A 73 -13.19 -0.29 9.35
N ASP A 74 -12.83 -1.27 10.18
CA ASP A 74 -11.48 -1.44 10.70
C ASP A 74 -10.47 -1.85 9.61
N LEU A 75 -10.85 -2.77 8.72
CA LEU A 75 -10.04 -3.16 7.57
C LEU A 75 -9.86 -2.00 6.59
N GLN A 76 -10.93 -1.27 6.28
CA GLN A 76 -10.88 -0.10 5.41
C GLN A 76 -9.97 0.99 6.00
N THR A 77 -10.11 1.28 7.30
CA THR A 77 -9.30 2.29 7.98
C THR A 77 -7.84 1.87 8.03
N GLY A 78 -7.54 0.65 8.46
CA GLY A 78 -6.16 0.15 8.51
C GLY A 78 -5.50 0.07 7.13
N TYR A 79 -6.25 -0.33 6.11
CA TYR A 79 -5.76 -0.31 4.73
C TYR A 79 -5.46 1.12 4.25
N THR A 80 -6.35 2.07 4.50
CA THR A 80 -6.16 3.48 4.12
C THR A 80 -4.95 4.11 4.80
N GLU A 81 -4.74 3.82 6.10
CA GLU A 81 -3.56 4.26 6.85
C GLU A 81 -2.27 3.72 6.23
N PHE A 82 -2.27 2.44 5.84
CA PHE A 82 -1.13 1.83 5.17
C PHE A 82 -0.85 2.41 3.78
N VAL A 83 -1.89 2.55 2.94
CA VAL A 83 -1.77 3.18 1.61
C VAL A 83 -1.19 4.58 1.75
N THR A 84 -1.64 5.33 2.77
CA THR A 84 -1.11 6.67 3.07
C THR A 84 0.37 6.62 3.48
N ALA A 85 0.77 5.67 4.32
CA ALA A 85 2.15 5.52 4.75
C ALA A 85 3.09 5.16 3.57
N ILE A 86 2.69 4.19 2.73
CA ILE A 86 3.43 3.82 1.52
C ILE A 86 3.41 4.95 0.46
N SER A 87 2.33 5.73 0.36
CA SER A 87 2.29 6.88 -0.56
C SER A 87 3.36 7.92 -0.19
N LYS A 88 3.58 8.17 1.11
CA LYS A 88 4.68 9.02 1.57
C LYS A 88 6.05 8.47 1.13
N MET A 89 6.21 7.14 1.12
CA MET A 89 7.42 6.50 0.60
C MET A 89 7.59 6.75 -0.90
N GLY A 90 6.53 6.59 -1.69
CA GLY A 90 6.54 6.93 -3.12
C GLY A 90 6.88 8.39 -3.40
N ASP A 91 6.36 9.32 -2.59
CA ASP A 91 6.62 10.75 -2.72
C ASP A 91 8.09 11.12 -2.45
N MET A 92 8.78 10.41 -1.54
CA MET A 92 10.22 10.64 -1.29
C MET A 92 11.07 10.35 -2.53
N PHE A 93 10.67 9.35 -3.31
CA PHE A 93 11.35 8.99 -4.54
C PHE A 93 10.81 9.71 -5.77
N LYS A 94 9.89 10.67 -5.61
CA LYS A 94 9.34 11.45 -6.72
C LYS A 94 10.45 12.26 -7.39
N GLY A 95 10.59 12.12 -8.70
CA GLY A 95 11.62 12.81 -9.48
C GLY A 95 13.00 12.17 -9.43
N TRP A 96 13.19 11.09 -8.66
CA TRP A 96 14.40 10.28 -8.77
C TRP A 96 14.40 9.51 -10.10
N PRO A 97 15.57 9.40 -10.77
CA PRO A 97 15.66 8.58 -11.97
C PRO A 97 15.47 7.10 -11.67
N GLU A 98 14.90 6.38 -12.64
CA GLU A 98 14.65 4.93 -12.54
C GLU A 98 15.83 4.09 -13.06
N LYS A 99 16.78 4.74 -13.76
CA LYS A 99 17.99 4.13 -14.30
C LYS A 99 19.20 4.48 -13.44
N ALA A 100 20.09 3.50 -13.24
CA ALA A 100 21.32 3.69 -12.48
C ALA A 100 22.26 4.72 -13.11
N GLU A 101 22.33 4.76 -14.43
CA GLU A 101 23.18 5.68 -15.21
C GLU A 101 22.86 7.15 -14.93
N ASP A 102 21.59 7.48 -14.68
CA ASP A 102 21.14 8.85 -14.42
C ASP A 102 21.23 9.23 -12.93
N MET A 103 21.40 8.25 -12.03
CA MET A 103 21.33 8.45 -10.59
C MET A 103 22.51 9.26 -10.06
N GLN A 104 23.73 9.00 -10.56
CA GLN A 104 24.91 9.75 -10.14
C GLN A 104 24.78 11.24 -10.49
N ALA A 105 24.35 11.56 -11.71
CA ALA A 105 24.14 12.94 -12.15
C ALA A 105 23.03 13.63 -11.33
N PHE A 106 21.95 12.91 -11.00
CA PHE A 106 20.89 13.41 -10.14
C PHE A 106 21.38 13.73 -8.73
N ILE A 107 22.12 12.82 -8.09
CA ILE A 107 22.66 13.03 -6.73
C ILE A 107 23.63 14.22 -6.72
N VAL A 108 24.55 14.28 -7.68
CA VAL A 108 25.50 15.41 -7.79
C VAL A 108 24.76 16.74 -7.96
N LYS A 109 23.72 16.78 -8.81
CA LYS A 109 22.88 17.96 -8.97
C LYS A 109 22.19 18.34 -7.66
N LYS A 110 21.59 17.37 -6.96
CA LYS A 110 20.85 17.62 -5.71
C LYS A 110 21.75 18.06 -4.57
N ILE A 111 22.94 17.48 -4.44
CA ILE A 111 23.95 17.91 -3.46
C ILE A 111 24.49 19.31 -3.82
N GLY A 112 24.63 19.61 -5.11
CA GLY A 112 25.00 20.95 -5.58
C GLY A 112 23.95 22.02 -5.27
N GLU A 113 22.66 21.65 -5.30
CA GLU A 113 21.53 22.52 -4.89
C GLU A 113 21.41 22.64 -3.36
N ASP A 114 21.58 21.52 -2.65
CA ASP A 114 21.51 21.41 -1.19
C ASP A 114 22.54 20.38 -0.69
N PRO A 115 23.66 20.82 -0.09
CA PRO A 115 24.71 19.93 0.41
C PRO A 115 24.23 18.91 1.46
N LYS A 116 23.11 19.17 2.14
CA LYS A 116 22.51 18.29 3.15
C LYS A 116 21.41 17.40 2.58
N TYR A 117 21.19 17.40 1.27
CA TYR A 117 20.10 16.66 0.64
C TYR A 117 20.11 15.17 1.02
N MET A 118 21.28 14.52 1.00
CA MET A 118 21.39 13.09 1.32
C MET A 118 21.18 12.80 2.81
N ASP A 119 21.64 13.68 3.69
CA ASP A 119 21.41 13.56 5.14
C ASP A 119 19.93 13.73 5.47
N ALA A 120 19.29 14.78 4.93
CA ALA A 120 17.86 15.02 5.10
C ALA A 120 17.00 13.91 4.47
N PHE A 121 17.46 13.32 3.37
CA PHE A 121 16.82 12.15 2.78
C PHE A 121 16.92 10.92 3.70
N GLY A 122 18.11 10.67 4.29
CA GLY A 122 18.32 9.61 5.27
C GLY A 122 17.44 9.76 6.52
N GLU A 123 17.34 10.97 7.07
CA GLU A 123 16.45 11.26 8.21
C GLU A 123 14.98 11.02 7.88
N LYS A 124 14.53 11.42 6.68
CA LYS A 124 13.15 11.17 6.21
C LYS A 124 12.88 9.68 6.04
N MET A 125 13.84 8.92 5.50
CA MET A 125 13.74 7.46 5.38
C MET A 125 13.61 6.80 6.76
N ALA A 126 14.44 7.18 7.73
CA ALA A 126 14.38 6.64 9.09
C ALA A 126 13.07 7.01 9.82
N ALA A 127 12.59 8.24 9.65
CA ALA A 127 11.31 8.67 10.21
C ALA A 127 10.13 7.91 9.58
N LEU A 128 10.19 7.67 8.27
CA LEU A 128 9.19 6.91 7.55
C LEU A 128 9.19 5.43 7.98
N GLU A 129 10.35 4.80 8.13
CA GLU A 129 10.45 3.43 8.63
C GLU A 129 9.79 3.29 10.01
N LYS A 130 10.10 4.20 10.94
CA LYS A 130 9.44 4.25 12.26
C LYS A 130 7.93 4.45 12.16
N ALA A 131 7.46 5.29 11.23
CA ALA A 131 6.04 5.54 11.04
C ALA A 131 5.31 4.39 10.33
N MET A 132 6.00 3.60 9.51
CA MET A 132 5.45 2.45 8.82
C MET A 132 5.30 1.23 9.73
N GLN A 133 6.21 1.01 10.68
CA GLN A 133 6.15 -0.13 11.60
C GLN A 133 4.76 -0.34 12.25
N PRO A 134 4.11 0.66 12.87
CA PRO A 134 2.78 0.47 13.45
C PRO A 134 1.70 0.21 12.39
N ALA A 135 1.79 0.83 11.21
CA ALA A 135 0.85 0.59 10.11
C ALA A 135 0.96 -0.83 9.56
N VAL A 136 2.19 -1.35 9.43
CA VAL A 136 2.47 -2.74 9.02
C VAL A 136 1.99 -3.73 10.07
N ALA A 137 2.25 -3.47 11.36
CA ALA A 137 1.77 -4.32 12.45
C ALA A 137 0.24 -4.38 12.51
N LYS A 138 -0.44 -3.22 12.39
CA LYS A 138 -1.90 -3.15 12.35
C LYS A 138 -2.47 -3.90 11.14
N LEU A 139 -1.80 -3.83 9.99
CA LEU A 139 -2.19 -4.60 8.80
C LEU A 139 -1.96 -6.10 8.94
N ASP A 140 -0.93 -6.54 9.65
CA ASP A 140 -0.72 -7.96 9.95
C ASP A 140 -1.82 -8.50 10.88
N GLU A 141 -2.20 -7.74 11.90
CA GLU A 141 -3.30 -8.09 12.80
C GLU A 141 -4.64 -8.17 12.05
N LEU A 142 -4.95 -7.17 11.22
CA LEU A 142 -6.13 -7.18 10.36
C LEU A 142 -6.04 -8.32 9.33
N GLY A 143 -4.85 -8.58 8.79
CA GLY A 143 -4.57 -9.68 7.90
C GLY A 143 -4.97 -11.02 8.53
N LYS A 144 -4.45 -11.31 9.71
CA LYS A 144 -4.79 -12.52 10.48
C LYS A 144 -6.29 -12.61 10.79
N LYS A 145 -6.91 -11.50 11.21
CA LYS A 145 -8.34 -11.44 11.52
C LYS A 145 -9.22 -11.81 10.31
N TYR A 146 -8.81 -11.41 9.11
CA TYR A 146 -9.59 -11.59 7.88
C TYR A 146 -9.07 -12.72 6.97
N GLY A 147 -8.03 -13.45 7.35
CA GLY A 147 -7.43 -14.53 6.56
C GLY A 147 -6.63 -14.03 5.34
N LEU A 148 -5.89 -12.94 5.51
CA LEU A 148 -5.08 -12.23 4.52
C LEU A 148 -3.62 -12.20 4.99
N ASP A 149 -2.67 -12.51 4.11
CA ASP A 149 -1.25 -12.34 4.42
C ASP A 149 -0.73 -11.00 3.88
N MET A 150 -1.03 -9.94 4.64
CA MET A 150 -0.69 -8.55 4.28
C MET A 150 0.81 -8.27 4.39
N THR A 151 1.57 -9.16 5.05
CA THR A 151 2.98 -8.93 5.33
C THR A 151 3.90 -9.16 4.14
N LYS A 152 3.38 -9.78 3.07
CA LYS A 152 4.12 -10.07 1.83
C LYS A 152 4.10 -8.92 0.81
N ILE A 153 3.46 -7.81 1.16
CA ILE A 153 3.25 -6.65 0.29
C ILE A 153 4.03 -5.44 0.83
N ALA A 154 4.56 -5.54 2.05
CA ALA A 154 5.45 -4.54 2.63
C ALA A 154 6.85 -4.69 1.98
N PRO A 155 7.36 -3.67 1.29
CA PRO A 155 8.69 -3.73 0.69
C PRO A 155 9.76 -3.81 1.79
N GLY A 156 10.74 -4.72 1.63
CA GLY A 156 11.92 -4.82 2.50
C GLY A 156 11.93 -5.99 3.50
N LYS A 157 11.22 -7.08 3.22
CA LYS A 157 11.44 -8.38 3.88
C LYS A 157 12.39 -9.27 3.09
#